data_AF-A0A2V9CBE4-F1
#
_entry.id   AF-A0A2V9CBE4-F1
#
_cell.length_a   1.000
_cell.length_b   1.000
_cell.length_c   1.000
_cell.angle_alpha   90.00
_cell.angle_beta   90.00
_cell.angle_gamma   90.00
#
_symmetry.space_group_name_H-M   'P 1'
#
loop_
_entity.id
_entity.type
_entity.pdbx_description
1 polymer ?
#
loop_
_entity_poly.entity_id
_entity_poly.type
_entity_poly.pdbx_seq_one_letter_code
_entity_poly.pdbx_strand_id
1 'polypeptide(L)'
;MIVGAGFGEETVFRGYLFERFGKLFGSGVWAKTSIVLLTAVWFGLGHYSVQGLAGAEQATIVGLVFGTIFAVTGRIWMLMFAHAAFDLTAVAMIYWNLESAVAHLVFKYAEQSRRFVPGRTSTGLCPTSRRTSCQERADGLTLLNVEPMFDALRGDRRFRSLVRRIGLIGSRSA
;
A
#
# COMPACT_ATOMS: atom_id res chain seq x y z
N MET A 1 8.45 -8.03 2.55
CA MET A 1 7.76 -8.66 3.70
C MET A 1 6.31 -8.19 3.70
N ILE A 2 5.40 -8.92 3.05
CA ILE A 2 4.01 -8.48 2.80
C ILE A 2 3.20 -8.40 4.09
N VAL A 3 3.27 -9.44 4.93
CA VAL A 3 2.53 -9.49 6.20
C VAL A 3 3.05 -8.46 7.20
N GLY A 4 4.37 -8.21 7.21
CA GLY A 4 4.99 -7.24 8.11
C GLY A 4 4.60 -5.79 7.79
N ALA A 5 4.54 -5.45 6.50
CA ALA A 5 4.13 -4.13 6.02
C ALA A 5 2.67 -3.84 6.39
N GLY A 6 1.72 -4.69 5.97
CA GLY A 6 0.30 -4.47 6.27
C GLY A 6 -0.02 -4.39 7.77
N PHE A 7 0.63 -5.20 8.61
CA PHE A 7 0.45 -5.12 10.06
C PHE A 7 1.02 -3.82 10.66
N GLY A 8 2.22 -3.42 10.21
CA GLY A 8 2.85 -2.19 10.64
C GLY A 8 2.01 -0.99 10.26
N GLU A 9 1.64 -0.90 8.98
CA GLU A 9 0.90 0.23 8.42
C GLU A 9 -0.46 0.39 9.10
N GLU A 10 -1.23 -0.68 9.28
CA GLU A 10 -2.50 -0.58 10.01
C GLU A 10 -2.29 -0.15 11.46
N THR A 11 -1.24 -0.64 12.14
CA THR A 11 -0.91 -0.22 13.51
C THR A 11 -0.63 1.27 13.60
N VAL A 12 0.06 1.85 12.62
CA VAL A 12 0.37 3.29 12.60
C VAL A 12 -0.85 4.09 12.20
N PHE A 13 -1.44 3.80 11.03
CA PHE A 13 -2.47 4.63 10.45
C PHE A 13 -3.81 4.46 11.15
N ARG A 14 -4.23 3.24 11.50
CA ARG A 14 -5.55 2.98 12.11
C ARG A 14 -5.46 2.79 13.62
N GLY A 15 -4.31 2.38 14.14
CA GLY A 15 -4.07 2.34 15.58
C GLY A 15 -3.66 3.71 16.13
N TYR A 16 -2.39 4.06 15.92
CA TYR A 16 -1.75 5.20 16.57
C TYR A 16 -2.33 6.55 16.14
N LEU A 17 -2.46 6.81 14.83
CA LEU A 17 -2.92 8.11 14.34
C LEU A 17 -4.39 8.37 14.68
N PHE A 18 -5.27 7.38 14.56
CA PHE A 18 -6.67 7.52 14.99
C PHE A 18 -6.79 7.77 16.50
N GLU A 19 -5.99 7.09 17.33
CA GLU A 19 -5.98 7.35 18.78
C GLU A 19 -5.54 8.81 19.07
N ARG A 20 -4.49 9.28 18.40
CA ARG A 20 -3.93 10.62 18.61
C ARG A 20 -4.86 11.71 18.12
N PHE A 21 -5.36 11.59 16.91
CA PHE A 21 -6.29 12.58 16.37
C PHE A 21 -7.66 12.51 17.04
N GLY A 22 -8.09 11.34 17.52
CA GLY A 22 -9.30 11.23 18.35
C GLY A 22 -9.18 12.00 19.66
N LYS A 23 -7.98 12.02 20.27
CA LYS A 23 -7.70 12.87 21.45
C LYS A 23 -7.65 14.36 21.13
N LEU A 24 -7.28 14.73 19.89
CA LEU A 24 -7.14 16.13 19.47
C LEU A 24 -8.46 16.73 18.99
N PHE A 25 -9.23 15.99 18.19
CA PHE A 25 -10.46 16.46 17.55
C PHE A 25 -11.74 16.02 18.29
N GLY A 26 -11.63 15.07 19.22
CA GLY A 26 -12.76 14.54 20.00
C GLY A 26 -13.47 13.35 19.34
N SER A 27 -14.70 13.07 19.78
CA SER A 27 -15.45 11.86 19.43
C SER A 27 -16.60 12.08 18.43
N GLY A 28 -16.83 13.32 17.99
CA GLY A 28 -17.93 13.67 17.09
C GLY A 28 -17.78 13.07 15.69
N VAL A 29 -18.89 13.02 14.93
CA VAL A 29 -18.90 12.53 13.54
C VAL A 29 -17.94 13.34 12.67
N TRP A 30 -17.93 14.66 12.82
CA TRP A 30 -16.99 15.54 12.09
C TRP A 30 -15.53 15.13 12.37
N ALA A 31 -15.19 14.87 13.64
CA ALA A 31 -13.84 14.50 14.04
C ALA A 31 -13.44 13.17 13.40
N LYS A 32 -14.32 12.15 13.45
CA LYS A 32 -14.07 10.87 12.79
C LYS A 32 -13.86 11.03 11.29
N THR A 33 -14.71 11.81 10.61
CA THR A 33 -14.58 12.07 9.17
C THR A 33 -13.25 12.76 8.85
N SER A 34 -12.87 13.80 9.61
CA SER A 34 -11.59 14.48 9.43
C SER A 34 -10.39 13.55 9.61
N ILE A 35 -10.43 12.66 10.62
CA ILE A 35 -9.38 11.67 10.85
C ILE A 35 -9.23 10.72 9.66
N VAL A 36 -10.35 10.20 9.16
CA VAL A 36 -10.36 9.31 7.99
C VAL A 36 -9.73 10.00 6.78
N LEU A 37 -10.16 11.22 6.47
CA LEU A 37 -9.64 11.97 5.32
C LEU A 37 -8.15 12.26 5.44
N LEU A 38 -7.71 12.78 6.61
CA LEU A 38 -6.31 13.12 6.85
C LEU A 38 -5.40 11.90 6.77
N THR A 39 -5.80 10.81 7.41
CA THR A 39 -4.99 9.58 7.42
C THR A 39 -4.97 8.89 6.05
N ALA A 40 -6.06 8.95 5.28
CA ALA A 40 -6.09 8.40 3.92
C ALA A 40 -5.18 9.17 2.95
N VAL A 41 -5.21 10.50 2.98
CA VAL A 41 -4.33 11.34 2.16
C VAL A 41 -2.87 11.10 2.55
N TRP A 42 -2.56 11.07 3.85
CA TRP A 42 -1.19 10.78 4.31
C TRP A 42 -0.73 9.40 3.82
N PHE A 43 -1.58 8.38 3.97
CA PHE A 43 -1.27 7.02 3.53
C PHE A 43 -0.96 6.98 2.02
N GLY A 44 -1.77 7.63 1.19
CA GLY A 44 -1.53 7.74 -0.25
C GLY A 44 -0.23 8.48 -0.60
N LEU A 45 0.07 9.59 0.07
CA LEU A 45 1.33 10.31 -0.12
C LEU A 45 2.56 9.46 0.24
N GLY A 46 2.45 8.61 1.26
CA GLY A 46 3.49 7.65 1.64
C GLY A 46 3.82 6.63 0.54
N HIS A 47 2.86 6.35 -0.33
CA HIS A 47 2.98 5.38 -1.42
C HIS A 47 3.48 6.00 -2.75
N TYR A 48 3.46 7.33 -2.86
CA TYR A 48 3.77 8.03 -4.12
C TYR A 48 5.22 7.82 -4.59
N SER A 49 6.20 7.83 -3.70
CA SER A 49 7.62 7.77 -4.07
C SER A 49 8.04 6.42 -4.66
N VAL A 50 7.42 5.33 -4.20
CA VAL A 50 7.74 3.96 -4.61
C VAL A 50 6.79 3.46 -5.70
N GLN A 51 5.49 3.74 -5.58
CA GLN A 51 4.45 3.18 -6.46
C GLN A 51 3.91 4.19 -7.49
N GLY A 52 4.41 5.43 -7.48
CA GLY A 52 3.97 6.50 -8.40
C GLY A 52 2.54 6.96 -8.15
N LEU A 53 1.98 7.70 -9.13
CA LEU A 53 0.66 8.30 -9.00
C LEU A 53 -0.46 7.25 -8.87
N ALA A 54 -0.39 6.18 -9.66
CA ALA A 54 -1.39 5.11 -9.64
C ALA A 54 -1.41 4.38 -8.28
N GLY A 55 -0.25 4.07 -7.72
CA GLY A 55 -0.16 3.49 -6.38
C GLY A 55 -0.63 4.44 -5.28
N ALA A 56 -0.29 5.74 -5.37
CA ALA A 56 -0.77 6.74 -4.42
C ALA A 56 -2.31 6.89 -4.45
N GLU A 57 -2.92 6.87 -5.64
CA GLU A 57 -4.37 6.91 -5.80
C GLU A 57 -5.03 5.68 -5.17
N GLN A 58 -4.55 4.48 -5.54
CA GLN A 58 -5.06 3.22 -5.01
C GLN A 58 -4.88 3.13 -3.48
N ALA A 59 -3.73 3.54 -2.96
CA ALA A 59 -3.47 3.63 -1.53
C ALA A 59 -4.40 4.65 -0.85
N THR A 60 -4.68 5.80 -1.46
CA THR A 60 -5.65 6.77 -0.89
C THR A 60 -7.05 6.16 -0.80
N ILE A 61 -7.49 5.43 -1.82
CA ILE A 61 -8.81 4.78 -1.84
C ILE A 61 -8.90 3.69 -0.76
N VAL A 62 -7.92 2.77 -0.69
CA VAL A 62 -7.82 1.77 0.39
C VAL A 62 -7.75 2.48 1.75
N GLY A 63 -6.99 3.57 1.80
CA GLY A 63 -6.92 4.61 2.81
C GLY A 63 -8.27 4.93 3.45
N LEU A 64 -9.16 5.43 2.61
CA LEU A 64 -10.51 5.87 2.94
C LEU A 64 -11.39 4.70 3.37
N VAL A 65 -11.37 3.59 2.64
CA VAL A 65 -12.19 2.40 2.95
C VAL A 65 -11.83 1.83 4.32
N PHE A 66 -10.54 1.57 4.55
CA PHE A 66 -10.07 0.96 5.80
C PHE A 66 -10.21 1.94 6.97
N GLY A 67 -9.91 3.23 6.74
CA GLY A 67 -10.16 4.28 7.73
C GLY A 67 -11.63 4.35 8.14
N THR A 68 -12.56 4.24 7.19
CA THR A 68 -14.00 4.26 7.45
C THR A 68 -14.45 3.02 8.21
N ILE A 69 -14.01 1.83 7.78
CA ILE A 69 -14.30 0.57 8.49
C ILE A 69 -13.78 0.66 9.93
N PHE A 70 -12.57 1.18 10.15
CA PHE A 70 -12.03 1.36 11.49
C PHE A 70 -12.84 2.37 12.31
N ALA A 71 -13.24 3.51 11.73
CA ALA A 71 -14.02 4.53 12.41
C ALA A 71 -15.39 4.03 12.93
N VAL A 72 -15.96 3.04 12.23
CA VAL A 72 -17.23 2.38 12.57
C VAL A 72 -17.02 1.21 13.54
N THR A 73 -16.04 0.34 13.26
CA THR A 73 -15.90 -0.93 13.99
C THR A 73 -14.95 -0.86 15.18
N GLY A 74 -13.93 0.00 15.13
CA GLY A 74 -12.82 0.05 16.09
C GLY A 74 -11.93 -1.20 16.11
N ARG A 75 -12.05 -2.10 15.11
CA ARG A 75 -11.39 -3.42 15.11
C ARG A 75 -10.21 -3.46 14.15
N ILE A 76 -8.99 -3.32 14.67
CA ILE A 76 -7.77 -3.26 13.85
C ILE A 76 -7.36 -4.61 13.24
N TRP A 77 -7.58 -5.72 13.95
CA TRP A 77 -7.15 -7.06 13.51
C TRP A 77 -7.76 -7.48 12.18
N MET A 78 -9.04 -7.15 11.96
CA MET A 78 -9.71 -7.43 10.69
C MET A 78 -9.02 -6.70 9.52
N LEU A 79 -8.60 -5.46 9.76
CA LEU A 79 -7.91 -4.65 8.75
C LEU A 79 -6.50 -5.17 8.49
N MET A 80 -5.78 -5.64 9.50
CA MET A 80 -4.46 -6.26 9.33
C MET A 80 -4.52 -7.47 8.40
N PHE A 81 -5.50 -8.36 8.60
CA PHE A 81 -5.69 -9.51 7.71
C PHE A 81 -6.17 -9.10 6.31
N ALA A 82 -7.09 -8.14 6.22
CA ALA A 82 -7.58 -7.63 4.94
C ALA A 82 -6.44 -6.97 4.14
N HIS A 83 -5.56 -6.21 4.79
CA HIS A 83 -4.40 -5.58 4.17
C HIS A 83 -3.43 -6.65 3.64
N ALA A 84 -3.04 -7.60 4.48
CA ALA A 84 -2.14 -8.68 4.06
C ALA A 84 -2.71 -9.51 2.89
N ALA A 85 -4.03 -9.74 2.88
CA ALA A 85 -4.71 -10.41 1.78
C ALA A 85 -4.74 -9.56 0.50
N PHE A 86 -4.96 -8.24 0.62
CA PHE A 86 -4.92 -7.31 -0.49
C PHE A 86 -3.54 -7.29 -1.16
N ASP A 87 -2.47 -7.15 -0.38
CA ASP A 87 -1.10 -7.17 -0.89
C ASP A 87 -0.74 -8.49 -1.55
N LEU A 88 -1.14 -9.62 -0.95
CA LEU A 88 -0.92 -10.93 -1.54
C LEU A 88 -1.67 -11.07 -2.87
N THR A 89 -2.88 -10.53 -2.96
CA THR A 89 -3.67 -10.53 -4.20
C THR A 89 -3.04 -9.63 -5.27
N ALA A 90 -2.53 -8.46 -4.89
CA ALA A 90 -1.83 -7.57 -5.81
C ALA A 90 -0.57 -8.23 -6.38
N VAL A 91 0.24 -8.83 -5.51
CA VAL A 91 1.43 -9.59 -5.94
C VAL A 91 1.05 -10.79 -6.80
N ALA A 92 0.00 -11.52 -6.44
CA ALA A 92 -0.53 -12.63 -7.24
C ALA A 92 -0.94 -12.18 -8.65
N MET A 93 -1.68 -11.07 -8.77
CA MET A 93 -2.12 -10.51 -10.06
C MET A 93 -0.93 -10.15 -10.96
N ILE A 94 0.08 -9.50 -10.40
CA ILE A 94 1.33 -9.14 -11.10
C ILE A 94 2.10 -10.41 -11.50
N TYR A 95 2.24 -11.37 -10.58
CA TYR A 95 3.02 -12.59 -10.80
C TYR A 95 2.40 -13.54 -11.83
N TRP A 96 1.08 -13.74 -11.77
CA TRP A 96 0.34 -14.52 -12.78
C TRP A 96 0.14 -13.79 -14.10
N ASN A 97 0.64 -12.55 -14.21
CA ASN A 97 0.65 -11.78 -15.44
C ASN A 97 -0.75 -11.65 -16.07
N LEU A 98 -1.79 -11.59 -15.23
CA LEU A 98 -3.19 -11.41 -15.66
C LEU A 98 -3.37 -10.09 -16.42
N GLU A 99 -2.53 -9.09 -16.13
CA GLU A 99 -2.49 -7.83 -16.88
C GLU A 99 -2.13 -8.04 -18.36
N SER A 100 -1.14 -8.87 -18.68
CA SER A 100 -0.82 -9.15 -20.08
C SER A 100 -1.85 -10.05 -20.75
N ALA A 101 -2.46 -11.01 -20.06
CA ALA A 101 -3.52 -11.84 -20.62
C ALA A 101 -4.79 -11.03 -20.96
N VAL A 102 -5.21 -10.12 -20.07
CA VAL A 102 -6.37 -9.25 -20.28
C VAL A 102 -6.05 -8.15 -21.30
N ALA A 103 -4.86 -7.52 -21.23
CA ALA A 103 -4.43 -6.57 -22.23
C ALA A 103 -4.35 -7.22 -23.62
N HIS A 104 -3.77 -8.42 -23.73
CA HIS A 104 -3.75 -9.15 -25.00
C HIS A 104 -5.16 -9.55 -25.47
N LEU A 105 -6.10 -9.89 -24.58
CA LEU A 105 -7.50 -10.15 -24.97
C LEU A 105 -8.20 -8.90 -25.50
N VAL A 106 -8.06 -7.76 -24.82
CA VAL A 106 -8.66 -6.48 -25.21
C VAL A 106 -8.02 -5.92 -26.48
N PHE A 107 -6.68 -5.93 -26.57
CA PHE A 107 -5.96 -5.51 -27.77
C PHE A 107 -6.20 -6.47 -28.94
N LYS A 108 -6.26 -7.79 -28.74
CA LYS A 108 -6.61 -8.75 -29.81
C LYS A 108 -8.02 -8.48 -30.35
N TYR A 109 -8.98 -8.11 -29.50
CA TYR A 109 -10.31 -7.72 -29.95
C TYR A 109 -10.30 -6.37 -30.71
N ALA A 110 -9.57 -5.38 -30.19
CA ALA A 110 -9.42 -4.06 -30.82
C ALA A 110 -8.63 -4.09 -32.13
N GLU A 111 -7.64 -4.98 -32.26
CA GLU A 111 -6.81 -5.16 -33.45
C GLU A 111 -7.56 -5.95 -34.52
N GLN A 112 -8.39 -6.94 -34.13
CA GLN A 112 -9.29 -7.64 -35.04
C GLN A 112 -10.36 -6.71 -35.64
N SER A 113 -10.82 -5.69 -34.90
CA SER A 113 -11.68 -4.63 -35.43
C SER A 113 -10.96 -3.58 -36.29
N ARG A 114 -9.61 -3.52 -36.27
CA ARG A 114 -8.79 -2.58 -37.04
C ARG A 114 -8.06 -3.20 -38.23
N ARG A 115 -8.40 -4.44 -38.63
CA ARG A 115 -7.80 -5.17 -39.76
C ARG A 115 -8.20 -4.67 -41.16
N PHE A 116 -8.34 -3.36 -41.35
CA PHE A 116 -8.24 -2.75 -42.68
C PHE A 116 -7.49 -1.42 -42.63
N VAL A 117 -6.18 -1.47 -42.38
CA VAL A 117 -5.22 -0.44 -42.83
C VAL A 117 -3.88 -1.15 -43.10
N PRO A 118 -3.40 -1.22 -44.35
CA PRO A 118 -2.10 -1.80 -44.65
C PRO A 118 -0.99 -0.77 -44.41
N GLY A 119 0.05 -1.17 -43.68
CA GLY A 119 1.35 -0.50 -43.68
C GLY A 119 1.66 0.35 -42.45
N ARG A 120 2.21 -0.28 -41.39
CA ARG A 120 3.23 0.35 -40.52
C ARG A 120 3.99 -0.69 -39.70
N THR A 121 5.23 -0.95 -40.08
CA THR A 121 6.24 -1.62 -39.25
C THR A 121 6.79 -0.66 -38.19
N SER A 122 6.88 -1.08 -36.93
CA SER A 122 7.73 -0.42 -35.93
C SER A 122 8.20 -1.43 -34.89
N THR A 123 9.42 -1.90 -35.08
CA THR A 123 10.26 -2.55 -34.07
C THR A 123 10.75 -1.52 -33.06
N GLY A 124 10.50 -1.75 -31.78
CA GLY A 124 11.09 -0.99 -30.67
C GLY A 124 11.70 -1.95 -29.64
N LEU A 125 12.87 -2.51 -29.95
CA LEU A 125 13.68 -3.27 -28.98
C LEU A 125 14.47 -2.29 -28.10
N CYS A 126 14.40 -2.47 -26.79
CA CYS A 126 15.23 -1.78 -25.81
C CYS A 126 16.71 -2.20 -25.96
N PRO A 127 17.71 -1.29 -25.86
CA PRO A 127 19.11 -1.63 -26.11
C PRO A 127 19.66 -2.54 -25.00
N THR A 128 20.33 -3.61 -25.39
CA THR A 128 20.93 -4.66 -24.53
C THR A 128 22.06 -4.18 -23.61
N SER A 129 22.50 -2.92 -23.69
CA SER A 129 23.65 -2.39 -22.92
C SER A 129 23.31 -1.84 -21.54
N ARG A 130 22.03 -1.76 -21.13
CA ARG A 130 21.61 -1.17 -19.84
C ARG A 130 20.81 -2.11 -18.94
N ARG A 131 20.96 -3.43 -19.07
CA ARG A 131 20.28 -4.40 -18.19
C ARG A 131 20.79 -4.32 -16.75
N THR A 132 22.10 -4.20 -16.53
CA THR A 132 22.70 -4.20 -15.18
C THR A 132 22.28 -2.99 -14.36
N SER A 133 22.25 -1.79 -14.94
CA SER A 133 21.84 -0.57 -14.24
C SER A 133 20.35 -0.55 -13.85
N CYS A 134 19.49 -1.19 -14.64
CA CYS A 134 18.06 -1.30 -14.34
C CYS A 134 17.79 -2.40 -13.29
N GLN A 135 18.58 -3.48 -13.34
CA GLN A 135 18.55 -4.58 -12.36
C GLN A 135 19.07 -4.13 -10.99
N GLU A 136 20.22 -3.44 -10.93
CA GLU A 136 20.85 -3.00 -9.67
C GLU A 136 20.02 -1.91 -8.96
N ARG A 137 19.26 -1.11 -9.71
CA ARG A 137 18.26 -0.17 -9.17
C ARG A 137 17.02 -0.89 -8.61
N ALA A 138 16.67 -2.06 -9.14
CA ALA A 138 15.61 -2.90 -8.59
C ALA A 138 16.09 -3.68 -7.35
N ASP A 139 17.34 -4.16 -7.37
CA ASP A 139 17.93 -4.93 -6.29
C ASP A 139 18.20 -4.06 -5.04
N GLY A 140 18.61 -2.79 -5.25
CA GLY A 140 18.76 -1.80 -4.18
C GLY A 140 17.44 -1.31 -3.55
N LEU A 141 16.31 -1.42 -4.27
CA LEU A 141 14.98 -1.11 -3.73
C LEU A 141 14.38 -2.27 -2.92
N THR A 142 14.86 -3.50 -3.12
CA THR A 142 14.25 -4.70 -2.54
C THR A 142 14.86 -5.07 -1.18
N LEU A 143 16.07 -4.58 -0.85
CA LEU A 143 16.85 -5.09 0.30
C LEU A 143 16.99 -4.13 1.50
N LEU A 144 16.63 -2.85 1.41
CA LEU A 144 16.77 -1.91 2.52
C LEU A 144 15.61 -0.91 2.61
N ASN A 145 14.43 -1.38 3.00
CA ASN A 145 13.46 -0.54 3.70
C ASN A 145 12.36 -1.39 4.32
N VAL A 146 12.60 -1.88 5.53
CA VAL A 146 11.49 -2.20 6.46
C VAL A 146 10.99 -0.85 6.98
N GLU A 147 10.40 -0.10 6.05
CA GLU A 147 9.70 1.19 6.18
C GLU A 147 10.37 2.19 7.16
N PRO A 148 11.11 3.19 6.65
CA PRO A 148 11.91 4.12 7.46
C PRO A 148 11.02 5.01 8.35
N MET A 149 9.72 5.06 8.03
CA MET A 149 8.67 5.66 8.85
C MET A 149 8.59 5.01 10.26
N PHE A 150 8.87 3.72 10.40
CA PHE A 150 8.84 3.05 11.69
C PHE A 150 10.09 3.33 12.53
N ASP A 151 11.19 3.78 11.94
CA ASP A 151 12.42 4.02 12.69
C ASP A 151 12.24 5.18 13.67
N ALA A 152 11.56 6.25 13.24
CA ALA A 152 11.18 7.35 14.11
C ALA A 152 10.17 6.92 15.20
N LEU A 153 9.25 6.00 14.87
CA LEU A 153 8.18 5.55 15.78
C LEU A 153 8.64 4.47 16.77
N ARG A 154 9.65 3.64 16.44
CA ARG A 154 10.22 2.63 17.33
C ARG A 154 10.85 3.23 18.58
N GLY A 155 11.29 4.50 18.53
CA GLY A 155 11.80 5.23 19.69
C GLY A 155 10.71 5.72 20.65
N ASP A 156 9.46 5.86 20.19
CA ASP A 156 8.38 6.46 20.99
C ASP A 156 7.80 5.46 22.00
N ARG A 157 7.88 5.84 23.29
CA ARG A 157 7.30 5.06 24.41
C ARG A 157 5.80 4.83 24.25
N ARG A 158 5.09 5.76 23.62
CA ARG A 158 3.65 5.71 23.37
C ARG A 158 3.30 4.70 22.29
N PHE A 159 4.08 4.66 21.20
CA PHE A 159 3.94 3.67 20.15
C PHE A 159 4.19 2.25 20.70
N ARG A 160 5.26 2.05 21.47
CA ARG A 160 5.56 0.76 22.13
C ARG A 160 4.47 0.30 23.11
N SER A 161 3.78 1.22 23.77
CA SER A 161 2.66 0.90 24.67
C SER A 161 1.45 0.40 23.86
N LEU A 162 1.16 1.06 22.73
CA LEU A 162 0.07 0.68 21.84
C LEU A 162 0.31 -0.69 21.19
N VAL A 163 1.51 -0.94 20.66
CA VAL A 163 1.89 -2.24 20.07
C VAL A 163 1.79 -3.38 21.10
N ARG A 164 2.14 -3.12 22.38
CA ARG A 164 1.94 -4.08 23.48
C ARG A 164 0.47 -4.33 23.80
N ARG A 165 -0.36 -3.30 23.81
CA ARG A 165 -1.82 -3.44 24.02
C ARG A 165 -2.51 -4.20 22.90
N ILE A 166 -2.01 -4.05 21.67
CA ILE A 166 -2.47 -4.82 20.50
C ILE A 166 -1.81 -6.21 20.46
N GLY A 167 -0.96 -6.60 21.42
CA GLY A 167 -0.44 -7.97 21.51
C GLY A 167 0.57 -8.36 20.42
N LEU A 168 1.15 -7.41 19.69
CA LEU A 168 2.12 -7.67 18.61
C LEU A 168 3.57 -7.78 19.10
N ILE A 169 3.85 -7.38 20.35
CA ILE A 169 5.13 -7.63 21.03
C ILE A 169 4.82 -8.41 22.30
N GLY A 170 5.33 -9.65 22.38
CA GLY A 170 5.20 -10.47 23.58
C GLY A 170 5.79 -9.76 24.80
N SER A 171 5.07 -9.77 25.92
CA SER A 171 5.61 -9.35 27.20
C SER A 171 6.75 -10.31 27.59
N ARG A 172 8.00 -9.93 27.34
CA ARG A 172 9.08 -10.49 28.14
C ARG A 172 9.03 -9.78 29.50
N SER A 173 8.49 -10.48 30.49
CA SER A 173 8.76 -10.19 31.89
C SER A 173 10.26 -10.33 32.11
N ALA A 174 10.89 -9.25 32.55
CA ALA A 174 12.10 -9.23 33.35
C ALA A 174 12.05 -7.95 34.20
#